data_AF-D2QM18-F1
#
_entry.id   AF-D2QM18-F1
#
_cell.length_a   1.000
_cell.length_b   1.000
_cell.length_c   1.000
_cell.angle_alpha   90.00
_cell.angle_beta   90.00
_cell.angle_gamma   90.00
#
_symmetry.space_group_name_H-M   'P 1'
#
loop_
_entity.id
_entity.type
_entity.pdbx_description
1 polymer ?
#
loop_
_entity_poly.entity_id
_entity_poly.type
_entity_poly.pdbx_seq_one_letter_code
_entity_poly.pdbx_strand_id
1 'polypeptide(L)'
;MDSTDLTHYKALVAKLPQLRKEIGKVIIGQQEAISEVLISLLAGGHCLLEGVPGLAKTLMVKTMSDALAMRFKRIQFTPDLMPGDIVGTEVLEDDHETGHKVFVFNRGPIFANVVLADEINRTPPKTQAAMLEAMQEYKVTYGGNDYVLPKPFLIIATQNPIEQAGTYPLPEAQLDRFLLYIKLNYPSEREELEVLKSTTGTARPELQTILSDEDIIQLQKLTRQVHISDELIDYINRLVRASRPADSPSAFVKQWGEWGAGPRAGQALVLCAKARAVLNERFSVIPDDIQALAYPILRHRIALNFRAEAEGITTDQVIKELLSTVK
;
A
#
# COMPACT_ATOMS: atom_id res chain seq x y z
N MET A 1 1.16 8.95 28.13
CA MET A 1 1.73 7.58 28.05
C MET A 1 2.39 7.30 29.37
N ASP A 2 1.99 6.22 30.04
CA ASP A 2 2.69 5.76 31.24
C ASP A 2 4.13 5.35 30.89
N SER A 3 5.05 5.41 31.86
CA SER A 3 6.49 5.14 31.63
C SER A 3 6.76 3.73 31.09
N THR A 4 5.89 2.78 31.41
CA THR A 4 5.97 1.38 30.97
C THR A 4 5.61 1.24 29.49
N ASP A 5 4.56 1.94 29.03
CA ASP A 5 4.13 1.93 27.62
C ASP A 5 5.20 2.53 26.70
N LEU A 6 5.84 3.61 27.13
CA LEU A 6 6.89 4.26 26.35
C LEU A 6 8.10 3.34 26.15
N THR A 7 8.47 2.57 27.18
CA THR A 7 9.57 1.61 27.11
C THR A 7 9.26 0.48 26.14
N HIS A 8 8.03 -0.04 26.18
CA HIS A 8 7.56 -1.06 25.25
C HIS A 8 7.59 -0.57 23.79
N TYR A 9 7.05 0.62 23.51
CA TYR A 9 7.05 1.18 22.16
C TYR A 9 8.45 1.45 21.63
N LYS A 10 9.38 1.94 22.46
CA LYS A 10 10.79 2.11 22.07
C LYS A 10 11.43 0.78 21.66
N ALA A 11 11.15 -0.30 22.38
CA ALA A 11 11.68 -1.62 22.03
C ALA A 11 11.15 -2.13 20.68
N LEU A 12 9.86 -1.91 20.37
CA LEU A 12 9.29 -2.27 19.07
C LEU A 12 9.88 -1.43 17.93
N VAL A 13 10.00 -0.12 18.14
CA VAL A 13 10.54 0.81 17.14
C VAL A 13 11.99 0.48 16.79
N ALA A 14 12.81 0.10 17.78
CA ALA A 14 14.21 -0.29 17.58
C ALA A 14 14.40 -1.55 16.71
N LYS A 15 13.33 -2.34 16.50
CA LYS A 15 13.34 -3.50 15.59
C LYS A 15 13.07 -3.13 14.13
N LEU A 16 12.53 -1.94 13.83
CA LEU A 16 12.20 -1.53 12.45
C LEU A 16 13.43 -1.41 11.52
N PRO A 17 14.59 -0.88 11.95
CA PRO A 17 15.82 -0.95 11.16
C PRO A 17 16.28 -2.39 10.92
N GLN A 18 16.10 -3.28 11.90
CA GLN A 18 16.44 -4.70 11.77
C GLN A 18 15.54 -5.39 10.75
N LEU A 19 14.24 -5.09 10.76
CA LEU A 19 13.28 -5.57 9.77
C LEU A 19 13.71 -5.17 8.35
N ARG A 20 14.03 -3.88 8.13
CA ARG A 20 14.49 -3.39 6.82
C ARG A 20 15.77 -4.11 6.37
N LYS A 21 16.72 -4.31 7.29
CA LYS A 21 17.96 -5.04 7.01
C LYS A 21 17.68 -6.51 6.66
N GLU A 22 16.73 -7.15 7.34
CA GLU A 22 16.34 -8.53 7.09
C GLU A 22 15.72 -8.71 5.71
N ILE A 23 14.81 -7.80 5.32
CA ILE A 23 14.22 -7.76 3.97
C ILE A 23 15.31 -7.51 2.92
N GLY A 24 16.27 -6.62 3.22
CA GLY A 24 17.39 -6.29 2.35
C GLY A 24 18.38 -7.43 2.08
N LYS A 25 18.30 -8.56 2.81
CA LYS A 25 19.08 -9.76 2.48
C LYS A 25 18.62 -10.42 1.18
N VAL A 26 17.33 -10.26 0.85
CA VAL A 26 16.70 -10.88 -0.33
C VAL A 26 16.39 -9.83 -1.39
N ILE A 27 15.88 -8.68 -0.98
CA ILE A 27 15.45 -7.61 -1.88
C ILE A 27 16.58 -6.60 -2.04
N ILE A 28 17.17 -6.62 -3.23
CA ILE A 28 18.26 -5.73 -3.63
C ILE A 28 17.66 -4.59 -4.45
N GLY A 29 18.08 -3.37 -4.12
CA GLY A 29 17.39 -2.16 -4.56
C GLY A 29 16.00 -2.03 -3.95
N GLN A 30 15.24 -1.02 -4.37
CA GLN A 30 13.84 -0.81 -3.94
C GLN A 30 13.63 -0.45 -2.45
N GLN A 31 14.64 0.08 -1.77
CA GLN A 31 14.54 0.48 -0.36
C GLN A 31 13.42 1.50 -0.08
N GLU A 32 13.19 2.39 -1.04
CA GLU A 32 12.10 3.37 -0.97
C GLU A 32 10.73 2.69 -1.03
N ALA A 33 10.51 1.79 -1.99
CA ALA A 33 9.26 1.06 -2.11
C ALA A 33 8.98 0.17 -0.90
N ILE A 34 9.99 -0.52 -0.37
CA ILE A 34 9.87 -1.28 0.90
C ILE A 34 9.43 -0.34 2.02
N SER A 35 10.05 0.84 2.13
CA SER A 35 9.69 1.83 3.14
C SER A 35 8.25 2.31 2.98
N GLU A 36 7.79 2.58 1.75
CA GLU A 36 6.42 3.01 1.47
C GLU A 36 5.38 1.90 1.75
N VAL A 37 5.69 0.64 1.46
CA VAL A 37 4.83 -0.49 1.84
C VAL A 37 4.74 -0.63 3.36
N LEU A 38 5.88 -0.55 4.07
CA LEU A 38 5.89 -0.57 5.54
C LEU A 38 5.13 0.63 6.13
N ILE A 39 5.27 1.83 5.55
CA ILE A 39 4.51 3.02 5.94
C ILE A 39 3.01 2.77 5.76
N SER A 40 2.61 2.16 4.65
CA SER A 40 1.20 1.80 4.41
C SER A 40 0.67 0.84 5.48
N LEU A 41 1.45 -0.19 5.83
CA LEU A 41 1.13 -1.14 6.89
C LEU A 41 1.02 -0.45 8.26
N LEU A 42 1.97 0.40 8.62
CA LEU A 42 1.99 1.13 9.89
C LEU A 42 0.89 2.18 10.01
N ALA A 43 0.45 2.75 8.89
CA ALA A 43 -0.71 3.65 8.82
C ALA A 43 -2.04 2.89 8.78
N GLY A 44 -2.01 1.57 8.57
CA GLY A 44 -3.20 0.71 8.47
C GLY A 44 -3.95 0.85 7.15
N GLY A 45 -3.27 1.25 6.07
CA GLY A 45 -3.84 1.38 4.73
C GLY A 45 -3.29 0.36 3.74
N HIS A 46 -3.83 0.42 2.52
CA HIS A 46 -3.48 -0.45 1.41
C HIS A 46 -2.66 0.33 0.37
N CYS A 47 -1.83 -0.34 -0.42
CA CYS A 47 -1.03 0.32 -1.45
C CYS A 47 -1.19 -0.32 -2.83
N LEU A 48 -0.96 0.52 -3.84
CA LEU A 48 -0.90 0.13 -5.24
C LEU A 48 0.56 0.20 -5.71
N LEU A 49 1.07 -0.89 -6.28
CA LEU A 49 2.41 -1.01 -6.83
C LEU A 49 2.36 -1.02 -8.35
N GLU A 50 2.69 0.11 -8.96
CA GLU A 50 2.95 0.18 -10.40
C GLU A 50 4.40 -0.22 -10.69
N GLY A 51 4.60 -1.04 -11.70
CA GLY A 51 5.94 -1.38 -12.17
C GLY A 51 5.89 -2.42 -13.28
N VAL A 52 6.95 -2.49 -14.07
CA VAL A 52 7.07 -3.47 -15.14
C VAL A 52 7.22 -4.90 -14.60
N PRO A 53 6.95 -5.94 -15.41
CA PRO A 53 7.22 -7.31 -15.05
C PRO A 53 8.70 -7.54 -14.70
N GLY A 54 8.96 -8.47 -13.78
CA GLY A 54 10.33 -8.86 -13.42
C GLY A 54 10.98 -8.06 -12.29
N LEU A 55 10.34 -7.02 -11.74
CA LEU A 55 10.88 -6.24 -10.61
C LEU A 55 10.71 -6.90 -9.24
N ALA A 56 10.67 -8.24 -9.18
CA ALA A 56 10.61 -9.01 -7.93
C ALA A 56 9.46 -8.63 -6.96
N LYS A 57 8.34 -8.04 -7.43
CA LYS A 57 7.21 -7.59 -6.59
C LYS A 57 6.69 -8.69 -5.66
N THR A 58 6.45 -9.88 -6.20
CA THR A 58 5.99 -11.04 -5.44
C THR A 58 7.00 -11.48 -4.39
N LEU A 59 8.29 -11.44 -4.73
CA LEU A 59 9.37 -11.78 -3.79
C LEU A 59 9.43 -10.75 -2.65
N MET A 60 9.36 -9.45 -2.97
CA MET A 60 9.34 -8.37 -1.98
C MET A 60 8.22 -8.54 -0.95
N VAL A 61 6.99 -8.75 -1.41
CA VAL A 61 5.84 -8.89 -0.51
C VAL A 61 5.93 -10.17 0.32
N LYS A 62 6.37 -11.28 -0.28
CA LYS A 62 6.55 -12.54 0.44
C LYS A 62 7.63 -12.42 1.52
N THR A 63 8.81 -11.91 1.16
CA THR A 63 9.92 -11.66 2.09
C THR A 63 9.49 -10.78 3.26
N MET A 64 8.75 -9.71 2.98
CA MET A 64 8.21 -8.84 4.04
C MET A 64 7.25 -9.59 4.96
N SER A 65 6.36 -10.43 4.39
CA SER A 65 5.39 -11.20 5.18
C SER A 65 6.09 -12.22 6.08
N ASP A 66 7.11 -12.92 5.57
CA ASP A 66 7.90 -13.90 6.31
C ASP A 66 8.66 -13.24 7.48
N ALA A 67 9.24 -12.05 7.24
CA ALA A 67 9.94 -11.28 8.28
C ALA A 67 9.01 -10.69 9.36
N LEU A 68 7.70 -10.61 9.08
CA LEU A 68 6.64 -10.10 9.96
C LEU A 68 5.76 -11.19 10.59
N ALA A 69 6.07 -12.46 10.38
CA ALA A 69 5.23 -13.60 10.82
C ALA A 69 3.79 -13.56 10.28
N MET A 70 3.57 -12.91 9.13
CA MET A 70 2.24 -12.66 8.59
C MET A 70 1.84 -13.69 7.54
N ARG A 71 0.60 -14.15 7.58
CA ARG A 71 0.07 -15.05 6.54
C ARG A 71 -0.01 -14.31 5.21
N PHE A 72 0.70 -14.83 4.21
CA PHE A 72 0.72 -14.32 2.85
C PHE A 72 -0.19 -15.12 1.91
N LYS A 73 -0.95 -14.41 1.06
CA LYS A 73 -1.64 -14.99 -0.10
C LYS A 73 -1.44 -14.13 -1.34
N ARG A 74 -1.26 -14.80 -2.48
CA ARG A 74 -1.23 -14.16 -3.80
C ARG A 74 -2.52 -14.52 -4.54
N ILE A 75 -3.15 -13.50 -5.11
CA ILE A 75 -4.30 -13.63 -5.99
C ILE A 75 -3.85 -13.06 -7.34
N GLN A 76 -3.84 -13.91 -8.36
CA GLN A 76 -3.59 -13.47 -9.73
C GLN A 76 -4.92 -13.03 -10.33
N PHE A 77 -5.02 -11.77 -10.73
CA PHE A 77 -6.19 -11.26 -11.40
C PHE A 77 -6.12 -11.66 -12.87
N THR A 78 -7.08 -12.49 -13.29
CA THR A 78 -7.27 -12.94 -14.67
C THR A 78 -8.66 -12.53 -15.16
N PRO A 79 -8.91 -12.49 -16.48
CA PRO A 79 -10.21 -12.08 -17.01
C PRO A 79 -11.39 -12.96 -16.57
N ASP A 80 -11.12 -14.22 -16.23
CA ASP A 80 -12.08 -15.24 -15.80
C ASP A 80 -12.28 -15.33 -14.28
N LEU A 81 -11.48 -14.59 -13.50
CA LEU A 81 -11.56 -14.61 -12.04
C LEU A 81 -12.92 -14.10 -11.55
N MET A 82 -13.61 -14.90 -10.73
CA MET A 82 -14.90 -14.55 -10.17
C MET A 82 -14.77 -13.95 -8.76
N PRO A 83 -15.75 -13.15 -8.29
CA PRO A 83 -15.76 -12.64 -6.92
C PRO A 83 -15.58 -13.72 -5.85
N GLY A 84 -16.23 -14.88 -6.03
CA GLY A 84 -16.16 -16.01 -5.09
C GLY A 84 -14.76 -16.61 -4.97
N ASP A 85 -13.93 -16.53 -6.01
CA ASP A 85 -12.54 -17.02 -5.97
C ASP A 85 -11.63 -16.15 -5.09
N ILE A 86 -12.06 -14.91 -4.80
CA ILE A 86 -11.35 -13.95 -3.93
C ILE A 86 -11.88 -14.06 -2.51
N VAL A 87 -13.20 -13.91 -2.35
CA VAL A 87 -13.83 -13.78 -1.04
C VAL A 87 -14.15 -15.13 -0.40
N GLY A 88 -14.36 -16.17 -1.20
CA GLY A 88 -14.81 -17.48 -0.75
C GLY A 88 -16.21 -17.82 -1.25
N THR A 89 -16.58 -19.08 -1.09
CA THR A 89 -17.88 -19.63 -1.52
C THR A 89 -18.38 -20.62 -0.48
N GLU A 90 -19.70 -20.80 -0.41
CA GLU A 90 -20.27 -21.91 0.34
C GLU A 90 -20.12 -23.22 -0.44
N VAL A 91 -19.55 -24.21 0.23
CA VAL A 91 -19.43 -25.58 -0.26
C VAL A 91 -20.33 -26.45 0.57
N LEU A 92 -21.00 -27.38 -0.09
CA LEU A 92 -21.83 -28.36 0.56
C LEU A 92 -20.93 -29.52 1.03
N GLU A 93 -20.78 -29.64 2.34
CA GLU A 93 -20.02 -30.72 2.99
C GLU A 93 -21.01 -31.73 3.60
N ASP A 94 -20.63 -33.01 3.59
CA ASP A 94 -21.37 -34.04 4.30
C ASP A 94 -20.89 -34.07 5.76
N ASP A 95 -21.81 -33.92 6.70
CA ASP A 95 -21.52 -34.07 8.12
C ASP A 95 -21.14 -35.52 8.41
N HIS A 96 -19.88 -35.74 8.81
CA HIS A 96 -19.31 -37.07 9.07
C HIS A 96 -20.03 -37.83 10.20
N GLU A 97 -20.75 -37.15 11.10
CA GLU A 97 -21.49 -37.78 12.20
C GLU A 97 -22.95 -38.05 11.87
N THR A 98 -23.60 -37.21 11.05
CA THR A 98 -25.05 -37.29 10.80
C THR A 98 -25.44 -37.68 9.37
N GLY A 99 -24.51 -37.61 8.41
CA GLY A 99 -24.77 -37.82 6.99
C GLY A 99 -25.62 -36.73 6.34
N HIS A 100 -25.90 -35.63 7.05
CA HIS A 100 -26.64 -34.49 6.52
C HIS A 100 -25.71 -33.55 5.76
N LYS A 101 -26.27 -32.93 4.72
CA LYS A 101 -25.58 -31.94 3.90
C LYS A 101 -25.62 -30.58 4.59
N VAL A 102 -24.44 -30.05 4.95
CA VAL A 102 -24.29 -28.74 5.59
C VAL A 102 -23.56 -27.79 4.63
N PHE A 103 -24.04 -26.55 4.52
CA PHE A 103 -23.33 -25.50 3.79
C PHE A 103 -22.25 -24.90 4.69
N VAL A 104 -20.99 -25.08 4.34
CA VAL A 104 -19.83 -24.53 5.06
C VAL A 104 -19.18 -23.46 4.18
N PHE A 105 -18.98 -22.26 4.74
CA PHE A 105 -18.31 -21.19 4.03
C PHE A 105 -16.80 -21.46 3.96
N ASN A 106 -16.31 -21.73 2.75
CA ASN A 106 -14.90 -21.90 2.49
C ASN A 106 -14.25 -20.53 2.24
N ARG A 107 -13.40 -20.11 3.17
CA ARG A 107 -12.74 -18.80 3.15
C ARG A 107 -11.82 -18.66 1.95
N GLY A 108 -12.03 -17.61 1.16
CA GLY A 108 -11.17 -17.28 0.02
C GLY A 108 -9.76 -16.82 0.42
N PRO A 109 -8.87 -16.62 -0.57
CA PRO A 109 -7.50 -16.16 -0.37
C PRO A 109 -7.39 -14.77 0.28
N ILE A 110 -8.46 -13.96 0.28
CA ILE A 110 -8.50 -12.65 0.97
C ILE A 110 -8.32 -12.78 2.50
N PHE A 111 -8.59 -13.95 3.09
CA PHE A 111 -8.44 -14.21 4.53
C PHE A 111 -6.98 -14.50 4.92
N ALA A 112 -6.10 -13.52 4.68
CA ALA A 112 -4.69 -13.52 5.02
C ALA A 112 -4.26 -12.12 5.49
N ASN A 113 -3.21 -12.03 6.31
CA ASN A 113 -2.71 -10.73 6.80
C ASN A 113 -2.18 -9.86 5.65
N VAL A 114 -1.49 -10.48 4.69
CA VAL A 114 -0.93 -9.81 3.52
C VAL A 114 -1.46 -10.48 2.25
N VAL A 115 -2.16 -9.72 1.42
CA VAL A 115 -2.71 -10.16 0.15
C VAL A 115 -2.07 -9.38 -0.99
N LEU A 116 -1.36 -10.09 -1.87
CA LEU A 116 -0.87 -9.54 -3.14
C LEU A 116 -1.93 -9.77 -4.22
N ALA A 117 -2.57 -8.70 -4.66
CA ALA A 117 -3.51 -8.69 -5.78
C ALA A 117 -2.77 -8.32 -7.07
N ASP A 118 -2.26 -9.33 -7.76
CA ASP A 118 -1.37 -9.15 -8.89
C ASP A 118 -2.17 -8.88 -10.18
N GLU A 119 -1.81 -7.81 -10.90
CA GLU A 119 -2.44 -7.38 -12.15
C GLU A 119 -3.93 -7.06 -12.02
N ILE A 120 -4.30 -6.28 -11.00
CA ILE A 120 -5.71 -5.97 -10.67
C ILE A 120 -6.50 -5.42 -11.86
N ASN A 121 -5.83 -4.76 -12.79
CA ASN A 121 -6.39 -4.22 -14.01
C ASN A 121 -6.72 -5.28 -15.09
N ARG A 122 -6.52 -6.58 -14.86
CA ARG A 122 -6.85 -7.65 -15.84
C ARG A 122 -8.20 -8.33 -15.63
N THR A 123 -8.95 -7.94 -14.61
CA THR A 123 -10.25 -8.54 -14.28
C THR A 123 -11.38 -7.52 -14.39
N PRO A 124 -12.61 -7.92 -14.76
CA PRO A 124 -13.75 -7.02 -14.84
C PRO A 124 -14.05 -6.26 -13.52
N PRO A 125 -14.71 -5.08 -13.61
CA PRO A 125 -15.01 -4.23 -12.45
C PRO A 125 -15.77 -4.93 -11.31
N LYS A 126 -16.62 -5.93 -11.61
CA LYS A 126 -17.40 -6.65 -10.61
C LYS A 126 -16.50 -7.45 -9.64
N THR A 127 -15.46 -8.10 -10.14
CA THR A 127 -14.52 -8.86 -9.30
C THR A 127 -13.56 -7.94 -8.56
N GLN A 128 -13.12 -6.84 -9.20
CA GLN A 128 -12.36 -5.79 -8.51
C GLN A 128 -13.15 -5.23 -7.32
N ALA A 129 -14.45 -4.96 -7.51
CA ALA A 129 -15.32 -4.44 -6.46
C ALA A 129 -15.40 -5.36 -5.23
N ALA A 130 -15.45 -6.69 -5.41
CA ALA A 130 -15.50 -7.63 -4.28
C ALA A 130 -14.26 -7.54 -3.38
N MET A 131 -13.07 -7.39 -3.96
CA MET A 131 -11.84 -7.19 -3.20
C MET A 131 -11.82 -5.80 -2.54
N LEU A 132 -12.23 -4.75 -3.27
CA LEU A 132 -12.22 -3.37 -2.78
C LEU A 132 -13.26 -3.12 -1.68
N GLU A 133 -14.36 -3.87 -1.67
CA GLU A 133 -15.34 -3.88 -0.59
C GLU A 133 -14.72 -4.49 0.67
N ALA A 134 -14.11 -5.67 0.57
CA ALA A 134 -13.39 -6.31 1.67
C ALA A 134 -12.26 -5.42 2.22
N MET A 135 -11.61 -4.66 1.34
CA MET A 135 -10.59 -3.66 1.68
C MET A 135 -11.12 -2.51 2.56
N GLN A 136 -12.35 -2.05 2.33
CA GLN A 136 -12.94 -0.95 3.09
C GLN A 136 -13.63 -1.43 4.37
N GLU A 137 -14.32 -2.56 4.31
CA GLU A 137 -15.14 -3.08 5.41
C GLU A 137 -14.34 -3.92 6.40
N TYR A 138 -13.13 -4.36 6.04
CA TYR A 138 -12.29 -5.29 6.83
C TYR A 138 -13.02 -6.60 7.21
N LYS A 139 -14.05 -6.96 6.43
CA LYS A 139 -14.85 -8.18 6.55
C LYS A 139 -15.41 -8.55 5.19
N VAL A 140 -15.84 -9.79 5.05
CA VAL A 140 -16.61 -10.29 3.89
C VAL A 140 -17.99 -10.69 4.40
N THR A 141 -19.04 -10.20 3.76
CA THR A 141 -20.41 -10.64 4.02
C THR A 141 -20.83 -11.65 2.96
N TYR A 142 -21.19 -12.86 3.37
CA TYR A 142 -21.65 -13.92 2.47
C TYR A 142 -22.81 -14.68 3.11
N GLY A 143 -23.87 -14.95 2.35
CA GLY A 143 -25.03 -15.70 2.85
C GLY A 143 -25.73 -15.04 4.06
N GLY A 144 -25.60 -13.72 4.23
CA GLY A 144 -26.12 -13.00 5.40
C GLY A 144 -25.25 -13.07 6.66
N ASN A 145 -24.09 -13.72 6.60
CA ASN A 145 -23.13 -13.82 7.70
C ASN A 145 -21.88 -12.97 7.42
N ASP A 146 -21.36 -12.33 8.48
CA ASP A 146 -20.16 -11.51 8.43
C ASP A 146 -18.92 -12.30 8.87
N TYR A 147 -17.89 -12.30 8.03
CA TYR A 147 -16.61 -12.96 8.27
C TYR A 147 -15.49 -11.92 8.35
N VAL A 148 -14.97 -11.68 9.56
CA VAL A 148 -13.95 -10.66 9.81
C VAL A 148 -12.58 -11.09 9.24
N LEU A 149 -11.88 -10.14 8.62
CA LEU A 149 -10.52 -10.35 8.10
C LEU A 149 -9.47 -10.32 9.22
N PRO A 150 -8.36 -11.06 9.07
CA PRO A 150 -7.29 -11.07 10.07
C PRO A 150 -6.69 -9.68 10.25
N LYS A 151 -6.17 -9.38 11.45
CA LYS A 151 -5.50 -8.10 11.74
C LYS A 151 -4.03 -8.34 12.05
N PRO A 152 -3.11 -7.51 11.55
CA PRO A 152 -3.35 -6.44 10.58
C PRO A 152 -3.68 -7.03 9.20
N PHE A 153 -4.36 -6.23 8.38
CA PHE A 153 -4.78 -6.58 7.03
C PHE A 153 -4.18 -5.59 6.03
N LEU A 154 -3.35 -6.10 5.12
CA LEU A 154 -2.69 -5.32 4.07
C LEU A 154 -3.00 -5.93 2.72
N ILE A 155 -3.47 -5.08 1.80
CA ILE A 155 -3.61 -5.41 0.39
C ILE A 155 -2.56 -4.61 -0.35
N ILE A 156 -1.80 -5.32 -1.18
CA ILE A 156 -0.84 -4.76 -2.12
C ILE A 156 -1.35 -5.13 -3.49
N ALA A 157 -1.99 -4.19 -4.17
CA ALA A 157 -2.44 -4.40 -5.54
C ALA A 157 -1.31 -4.02 -6.50
N THR A 158 -1.13 -4.74 -7.61
CA THR A 158 -0.15 -4.39 -8.64
C THR A 158 -0.84 -4.00 -9.93
N GLN A 159 -0.22 -3.08 -10.66
CA GLN A 159 -0.58 -2.73 -12.03
C GLN A 159 0.65 -2.79 -12.92
N ASN A 160 0.44 -3.23 -14.15
CA ASN A 160 1.44 -3.22 -15.21
C ASN A 160 1.13 -2.07 -16.18
N PRO A 161 2.00 -1.05 -16.30
CA PRO A 161 1.72 0.13 -17.12
C PRO A 161 1.76 -0.13 -18.63
N ILE A 162 2.38 -1.24 -19.08
CA ILE A 162 2.63 -1.50 -20.52
C ILE A 162 1.46 -2.25 -21.18
N GLU A 163 0.59 -2.89 -20.41
CA GLU A 163 -0.41 -3.81 -20.94
C GLU A 163 -1.66 -3.06 -21.47
N GLN A 164 -1.75 -2.92 -22.79
CA GLN A 164 -2.81 -2.13 -23.46
C GLN A 164 -4.04 -2.94 -23.88
N ALA A 165 -3.94 -4.27 -23.93
CA ALA A 165 -5.03 -5.14 -24.40
C ALA A 165 -5.68 -5.89 -23.24
N GLY A 166 -7.01 -5.85 -23.15
CA GLY A 166 -7.77 -6.60 -22.14
C GLY A 166 -7.63 -6.08 -20.72
N THR A 167 -7.33 -4.79 -20.56
CA THR A 167 -7.24 -4.15 -19.24
C THR A 167 -8.48 -3.31 -18.90
N TYR A 168 -8.84 -3.34 -17.62
CA TYR A 168 -9.92 -2.60 -16.99
C TYR A 168 -9.29 -1.68 -15.93
N PRO A 169 -8.98 -0.42 -16.27
CA PRO A 169 -8.37 0.50 -15.33
C PRO A 169 -9.30 0.73 -14.14
N LEU A 170 -8.70 0.91 -12.96
CA LEU A 170 -9.46 1.28 -11.77
C LEU A 170 -9.95 2.73 -11.95
N PRO A 171 -11.26 3.00 -11.77
CA PRO A 171 -11.76 4.36 -11.72
C PRO A 171 -11.07 5.15 -10.60
N GLU A 172 -10.99 6.47 -10.74
CA GLU A 172 -10.34 7.38 -9.79
C GLU A 172 -10.92 7.24 -8.38
N ALA A 173 -12.24 7.04 -8.28
CA ALA A 173 -12.92 6.79 -7.02
C ALA A 173 -12.46 5.49 -6.32
N GLN A 174 -12.01 4.49 -7.09
CA GLN A 174 -11.42 3.26 -6.56
C GLN A 174 -9.95 3.43 -6.21
N LEU A 175 -9.19 4.13 -7.06
CA LEU A 175 -7.80 4.46 -6.78
C LEU A 175 -7.65 5.24 -5.47
N ASP A 176 -8.53 6.21 -5.20
CA ASP A 176 -8.48 7.03 -3.98
C ASP A 176 -8.60 6.22 -2.67
N ARG A 177 -9.16 4.99 -2.74
CA ARG A 177 -9.22 4.06 -1.60
C ARG A 177 -7.85 3.49 -1.22
N PHE A 178 -6.87 3.48 -2.13
CA PHE A 178 -5.49 3.12 -1.81
C PHE A 178 -4.79 4.29 -1.12
N LEU A 179 -4.10 3.99 -0.02
CA LEU A 179 -3.39 4.99 0.76
C LEU A 179 -2.22 5.56 -0.06
N LEU A 180 -1.38 4.68 -0.61
CA LEU A 180 -0.21 5.01 -1.43
C LEU A 180 -0.29 4.39 -2.82
N TYR A 181 0.18 5.15 -3.81
CA TYR A 181 0.54 4.70 -5.15
C TYR A 181 2.06 4.74 -5.29
N ILE A 182 2.68 3.58 -5.32
CA ILE A 182 4.12 3.36 -5.30
C ILE A 182 4.57 2.99 -6.72
N LYS A 183 5.54 3.73 -7.26
CA LYS A 183 6.15 3.44 -8.56
C LYS A 183 7.47 2.70 -8.36
N LEU A 184 7.60 1.54 -8.99
CA LEU A 184 8.83 0.77 -9.03
C LEU A 184 9.58 1.07 -10.32
N ASN A 185 10.80 1.58 -10.17
CA ASN A 185 11.72 1.78 -11.28
C ASN A 185 12.66 0.57 -11.42
N TYR A 186 13.31 0.46 -12.58
CA TYR A 186 14.40 -0.49 -12.75
C TYR A 186 15.51 -0.23 -11.71
N PRO A 187 16.16 -1.29 -11.20
CA PRO A 187 17.34 -1.13 -10.37
C PRO A 187 18.46 -0.42 -11.13
N SER A 188 19.36 0.23 -10.40
CA SER A 188 20.63 0.70 -10.97
C SER A 188 21.48 -0.48 -11.46
N GLU A 189 22.41 -0.24 -12.38
CA GLU A 189 23.33 -1.27 -12.91
C GLU A 189 24.01 -2.06 -11.78
N ARG A 190 24.43 -1.37 -10.72
CA ARG A 190 25.07 -2.01 -9.55
C ARG A 190 24.10 -2.93 -8.81
N GLU A 191 22.89 -2.46 -8.54
CA GLU A 191 21.86 -3.26 -7.88
C GLU A 191 21.46 -4.46 -8.75
N GLU A 192 21.33 -4.27 -10.06
CA GLU A 192 21.02 -5.34 -11.01
C GLU A 192 22.12 -6.41 -11.03
N LEU A 193 23.38 -6.00 -11.03
CA LEU A 193 24.51 -6.92 -10.94
C LEU A 193 24.53 -7.69 -9.61
N GLU A 194 24.16 -7.05 -8.50
CA GLU A 194 23.99 -7.72 -7.21
C GLU A 194 22.81 -8.72 -7.23
N VAL A 195 21.69 -8.37 -7.86
CA VAL A 195 20.55 -9.30 -8.10
C VAL A 195 20.98 -10.51 -8.91
N LEU A 196 21.73 -10.31 -10.00
CA LEU A 196 22.23 -11.41 -10.84
C LEU A 196 23.12 -12.35 -10.02
N LYS A 197 24.02 -11.81 -9.19
CA LYS A 197 24.89 -12.62 -8.33
C LYS A 197 24.14 -13.38 -7.24
N SER A 198 23.16 -12.75 -6.60
CA SER A 198 22.43 -13.35 -5.47
C SER A 198 21.42 -14.41 -5.91
N THR A 199 20.79 -14.23 -7.08
CA THR A 199 19.72 -15.11 -7.57
C THR A 199 20.23 -16.30 -8.37
N THR A 200 21.42 -16.22 -8.96
CA THR A 200 22.03 -17.32 -9.75
C THR A 200 22.99 -18.21 -8.95
N GLY A 201 23.29 -17.84 -7.70
CA GLY A 201 24.09 -18.62 -6.78
C GLY A 201 23.33 -19.79 -6.14
N THR A 202 24.07 -20.64 -5.41
CA THR A 202 23.49 -21.76 -4.63
C THR A 202 23.04 -21.34 -3.23
N ALA A 203 23.55 -20.22 -2.72
CA ALA A 203 23.21 -19.72 -1.39
C ALA A 203 21.84 -19.04 -1.40
N ARG A 204 20.93 -19.52 -0.55
CA ARG A 204 19.66 -18.84 -0.26
C ARG A 204 19.76 -18.21 1.13
N PRO A 205 19.57 -16.90 1.27
CA PRO A 205 19.56 -16.28 2.59
C PRO A 205 18.42 -16.85 3.43
N GLU A 206 18.72 -17.29 4.65
CA GLU A 206 17.70 -17.65 5.63
C GLU A 206 17.13 -16.37 6.24
N LEU A 207 15.81 -16.22 6.13
CA LEU A 207 15.06 -15.11 6.70
C LEU A 207 14.68 -15.42 8.14
N GLN A 208 14.84 -14.44 9.02
CA GLN A 208 14.38 -14.48 10.39
C GLN A 208 13.13 -13.62 10.56
N THR A 209 12.21 -14.08 11.39
CA THR A 209 11.07 -13.27 11.83
C THR A 209 11.54 -12.23 12.85
N ILE A 210 11.30 -10.95 12.57
CA ILE A 210 11.77 -9.82 13.39
C ILE A 210 10.63 -9.26 14.26
N LEU A 211 9.43 -9.18 13.70
CA LEU A 211 8.21 -8.71 14.35
C LEU A 211 7.08 -9.70 14.09
N SER A 212 6.05 -9.73 14.94
CA SER A 212 4.79 -10.43 14.68
C SER A 212 3.67 -9.50 14.19
N ASP A 213 2.52 -10.07 13.85
CA ASP A 213 1.29 -9.33 13.60
C ASP A 213 0.79 -8.52 14.81
N GLU A 214 0.87 -9.06 16.03
CA GLU A 214 0.57 -8.27 17.23
C GLU A 214 1.50 -7.07 17.41
N ASP A 215 2.80 -7.24 17.15
CA ASP A 215 3.77 -6.13 17.22
C ASP A 215 3.38 -5.02 16.23
N ILE A 216 2.95 -5.37 15.02
CA ILE A 216 2.46 -4.40 14.04
C ILE A 216 1.19 -3.70 14.50
N ILE A 217 0.25 -4.41 15.14
CA ILE A 217 -0.96 -3.78 15.72
C ILE A 217 -0.56 -2.75 16.77
N GLN A 218 0.43 -3.03 17.61
CA GLN A 218 0.92 -2.06 18.59
C GLN A 218 1.60 -0.87 17.91
N LEU A 219 2.42 -1.10 16.88
CA LEU A 219 3.03 -0.02 16.11
C LEU A 219 1.98 0.84 15.37
N GLN A 220 0.89 0.27 14.86
CA GLN A 220 -0.23 1.04 14.28
C GLN A 220 -0.93 1.93 15.33
N LYS A 221 -1.02 1.48 16.60
CA LYS A 221 -1.52 2.32 17.70
C LYS A 221 -0.57 3.45 18.02
N LEU A 222 0.75 3.17 18.05
CA LEU A 222 1.78 4.17 18.26
C LEU A 222 1.78 5.22 17.15
N THR A 223 1.69 4.81 15.89
CA THR A 223 1.63 5.71 14.72
C THR A 223 0.57 6.79 14.89
N ARG A 224 -0.62 6.45 15.39
CA ARG A 224 -1.69 7.44 15.62
C ARG A 224 -1.33 8.47 16.71
N GLN A 225 -0.53 8.07 17.70
CA GLN A 225 -0.11 8.88 18.84
C GLN A 225 1.12 9.76 18.56
N VAL A 226 1.84 9.53 17.46
CA VAL A 226 2.97 10.38 17.06
C VAL A 226 2.54 11.84 16.92
N HIS A 227 3.38 12.74 17.44
CA HIS A 227 3.10 14.17 17.42
C HIS A 227 3.31 14.76 16.02
N ILE A 228 2.41 15.67 15.64
CA ILE A 228 2.53 16.55 14.47
C ILE A 228 2.08 17.94 14.93
N SER A 229 2.82 18.97 14.59
CA SER A 229 2.48 20.35 14.96
C SER A 229 1.34 20.87 14.11
N ASP A 230 0.58 21.84 14.64
CA ASP A 230 -0.51 22.50 13.91
C ASP A 230 0.01 23.19 12.63
N GLU A 231 1.23 23.75 12.67
CA GLU A 231 1.89 24.34 11.50
C GLU A 231 2.05 23.33 10.34
N LEU A 232 2.42 22.09 10.65
CA LEU A 232 2.55 21.03 9.64
C LEU A 232 1.20 20.55 9.13
N ILE A 233 0.16 20.53 9.98
CA ILE A 233 -1.21 20.25 9.57
C ILE A 233 -1.71 21.34 8.60
N ASP A 234 -1.46 22.61 8.91
CA ASP A 234 -1.81 23.74 8.05
C ASP A 234 -1.04 23.71 6.73
N TYR A 235 0.24 23.34 6.75
CA TYR A 235 1.02 23.10 5.54
C TYR A 235 0.41 21.99 4.67
N ILE A 236 0.05 20.84 5.26
CA ILE A 236 -0.62 19.73 4.54
C ILE A 236 -1.93 20.22 3.92
N ASN A 237 -2.75 20.96 4.67
CA ASN A 237 -4.01 21.50 4.17
C ASN A 237 -3.78 22.46 2.99
N ARG A 238 -2.82 23.38 3.09
CA ARG A 238 -2.43 24.29 1.99
C ARG A 238 -1.96 23.51 0.77
N LEU A 239 -1.12 22.49 0.94
CA LEU A 239 -0.62 21.65 -0.15
C LEU A 239 -1.76 20.92 -0.87
N VAL A 240 -2.67 20.29 -0.13
CA VAL A 240 -3.83 19.59 -0.69
C VAL A 240 -4.76 20.56 -1.43
N ARG A 241 -5.07 21.72 -0.85
CA ARG A 241 -5.88 22.74 -1.53
C ARG A 241 -5.21 23.28 -2.79
N ALA A 242 -3.90 23.51 -2.74
CA ALA A 242 -3.13 24.02 -3.87
C ALA A 242 -3.13 23.05 -5.07
N SER A 243 -3.36 21.75 -4.85
CA SER A 243 -3.52 20.79 -5.95
C SER A 243 -4.80 20.96 -6.77
N ARG A 244 -5.79 21.71 -6.27
CA ARG A 244 -7.08 21.93 -6.95
C ARG A 244 -6.96 23.13 -7.88
N PRO A 245 -7.21 22.99 -9.19
CA PRO A 245 -7.03 24.08 -10.15
C PRO A 245 -7.73 25.38 -9.74
N ALA A 246 -8.97 25.32 -9.24
CA ALA A 246 -9.74 26.49 -8.83
C ALA A 246 -9.11 27.30 -7.67
N ASP A 247 -8.44 26.62 -6.73
CA ASP A 247 -7.86 27.21 -5.52
C ASP A 247 -6.34 27.40 -5.62
N SER A 248 -5.71 26.92 -6.70
CA SER A 248 -4.24 26.81 -6.75
C SER A 248 -3.55 28.16 -6.85
N PRO A 249 -2.43 28.39 -6.14
CA PRO A 249 -1.55 29.51 -6.41
C PRO A 249 -0.66 29.28 -7.64
N SER A 250 -0.48 28.04 -8.09
CA SER A 250 0.41 27.70 -9.22
C SER A 250 -0.33 27.82 -10.55
N ALA A 251 0.24 28.61 -11.47
CA ALA A 251 -0.26 28.71 -12.85
C ALA A 251 -0.16 27.36 -13.58
N PHE A 252 0.87 26.56 -13.27
CA PHE A 252 1.07 25.24 -13.86
C PHE A 252 -0.07 24.28 -13.50
N VAL A 253 -0.49 24.25 -12.23
CA VAL A 253 -1.62 23.43 -11.77
C VAL A 253 -2.92 23.89 -12.43
N LYS A 254 -3.14 25.20 -12.57
CA LYS A 254 -4.33 25.74 -13.27
C LYS A 254 -4.38 25.36 -14.75
N GLN A 255 -3.21 25.32 -15.40
CA GLN A 255 -3.11 25.04 -16.82
C GLN A 255 -3.30 23.55 -17.13
N TRP A 256 -2.72 22.67 -16.30
CA TRP A 256 -2.64 21.23 -16.59
C TRP A 256 -3.57 20.36 -15.76
N GLY A 257 -3.98 20.81 -14.58
CA GLY A 257 -4.86 20.06 -13.70
C GLY A 257 -6.31 20.11 -14.16
N GLU A 258 -6.99 18.96 -14.13
CA GLU A 258 -8.44 18.85 -14.32
C GLU A 258 -9.15 18.84 -12.95
N TRP A 259 -8.66 18.01 -12.03
CA TRP A 259 -9.13 17.97 -10.65
C TRP A 259 -7.99 17.62 -9.69
N GLY A 260 -8.13 18.03 -8.43
CA GLY A 260 -7.10 17.89 -7.41
C GLY A 260 -7.57 17.11 -6.18
N ALA A 261 -6.64 16.94 -5.25
CA ALA A 261 -6.79 16.04 -4.13
C ALA A 261 -7.86 16.47 -3.11
N GLY A 262 -8.63 15.49 -2.62
CA GLY A 262 -9.66 15.66 -1.60
C GLY A 262 -9.12 15.60 -0.15
N PRO A 263 -9.99 15.73 0.86
CA PRO A 263 -9.61 15.65 2.29
C PRO A 263 -8.89 14.35 2.68
N ARG A 264 -9.20 13.24 2.00
CA ARG A 264 -8.52 11.95 2.19
C ARG A 264 -7.01 12.03 1.94
N ALA A 265 -6.56 12.85 0.99
CA ALA A 265 -5.13 13.07 0.78
C ALA A 265 -4.46 13.75 1.98
N GLY A 266 -5.14 14.70 2.63
CA GLY A 266 -4.65 15.34 3.84
C GLY A 266 -4.57 14.36 5.01
N GLN A 267 -5.60 13.54 5.19
CA GLN A 267 -5.59 12.45 6.19
C GLN A 267 -4.47 11.45 5.93
N ALA A 268 -4.27 11.06 4.67
CA ALA A 268 -3.18 10.18 4.25
C ALA A 268 -1.82 10.80 4.55
N LEU A 269 -1.60 12.09 4.21
CA LEU A 269 -0.34 12.79 4.49
C LEU A 269 -0.03 12.80 5.98
N VAL A 270 -1.01 13.11 6.83
CA VAL A 270 -0.82 13.11 8.29
C VAL A 270 -0.46 11.71 8.80
N LEU A 271 -1.24 10.69 8.45
CA LEU A 271 -1.02 9.32 8.95
C LEU A 271 0.28 8.72 8.43
N CYS A 272 0.57 8.89 7.14
CA CYS A 272 1.80 8.38 6.54
C CYS A 272 3.03 9.13 7.06
N ALA A 273 2.96 10.46 7.27
CA ALA A 273 4.08 11.21 7.84
C ALA A 273 4.39 10.76 9.28
N LYS A 274 3.35 10.49 10.08
CA LYS A 274 3.52 9.85 11.39
C LYS A 274 4.15 8.46 11.28
N ALA A 275 3.68 7.61 10.37
CA ALA A 275 4.24 6.28 10.16
C ALA A 275 5.70 6.34 9.69
N ARG A 276 6.06 7.30 8.85
CA ARG A 276 7.44 7.54 8.40
C ARG A 276 8.33 8.03 9.54
N ALA A 277 7.81 8.85 10.45
CA ALA A 277 8.54 9.20 11.67
C ALA A 277 8.83 7.95 12.51
N VAL A 278 7.84 7.09 12.76
CA VAL A 278 8.02 5.81 13.48
C VAL A 278 9.06 4.93 12.79
N LEU A 279 8.96 4.77 11.46
CA LEU A 279 9.89 3.97 10.67
C LEU A 279 11.34 4.48 10.77
N ASN A 280 11.52 5.78 10.99
CA ASN A 280 12.81 6.43 11.21
C ASN A 280 13.12 6.67 12.69
N GLU A 281 12.50 5.89 13.59
CA GLU A 281 12.77 5.89 15.02
C GLU A 281 12.47 7.24 15.73
N ARG A 282 11.59 8.04 15.13
CA ARG A 282 11.15 9.34 15.66
C ARG A 282 9.69 9.27 16.14
N PHE A 283 9.40 10.08 17.16
CA PHE A 283 8.06 10.22 17.74
C PHE A 283 7.41 11.58 17.41
N SER A 284 7.99 12.31 16.46
CA SER A 284 7.47 13.56 15.92
C SER A 284 7.73 13.67 14.42
N VAL A 285 6.74 14.20 13.70
CA VAL A 285 6.82 14.47 12.26
C VAL A 285 7.74 15.67 11.99
N ILE A 286 8.51 15.60 10.90
CA ILE A 286 9.29 16.72 10.36
C ILE A 286 8.82 17.06 8.93
N PRO A 287 9.10 18.26 8.39
CA PRO A 287 8.70 18.66 7.03
C PRO A 287 9.09 17.64 5.93
N ASP A 288 10.29 17.07 6.03
CA ASP A 288 10.80 16.09 5.06
C ASP A 288 9.92 14.82 4.97
N ASP A 289 9.22 14.46 6.05
CA ASP A 289 8.30 13.32 6.02
C ASP A 289 7.14 13.58 5.05
N ILE A 290 6.63 14.81 5.06
CA ILE A 290 5.51 15.25 4.22
C ILE A 290 5.97 15.38 2.77
N GLN A 291 7.14 15.98 2.54
CA GLN A 291 7.70 16.17 1.19
C GLN A 291 7.93 14.83 0.50
N ALA A 292 8.53 13.86 1.20
CA ALA A 292 8.78 12.54 0.64
C ALA A 292 7.47 11.78 0.31
N LEU A 293 6.45 11.93 1.14
CA LEU A 293 5.17 11.23 0.97
C LEU A 293 4.16 11.94 0.06
N ALA A 294 4.44 13.18 -0.34
CA ALA A 294 3.59 13.92 -1.27
C ALA A 294 3.43 13.17 -2.61
N TYR A 295 4.51 12.59 -3.13
CA TYR A 295 4.49 11.83 -4.37
C TYR A 295 3.57 10.61 -4.31
N PRO A 296 3.82 9.60 -3.45
CA PRO A 296 2.99 8.40 -3.44
C PRO A 296 1.55 8.65 -2.99
N ILE A 297 1.25 9.77 -2.32
CA ILE A 297 -0.12 10.08 -1.88
C ILE A 297 -0.92 10.86 -2.92
N LEU A 298 -0.31 11.82 -3.61
CA LEU A 298 -1.03 12.74 -4.50
C LEU A 298 -1.12 12.22 -5.94
N ARG A 299 -0.23 11.31 -6.35
CA ARG A 299 -0.11 10.83 -7.73
C ARG A 299 -1.39 10.28 -8.33
N HIS A 300 -2.21 9.58 -7.56
CA HIS A 300 -3.49 9.00 -7.97
C HIS A 300 -4.70 9.82 -7.50
N ARG A 301 -4.46 11.02 -6.95
CA ARG A 301 -5.48 11.93 -6.43
C ARG A 301 -5.50 13.28 -7.15
N ILE A 302 -4.72 13.40 -8.21
CA ILE A 302 -4.68 14.52 -9.13
C ILE A 302 -4.87 13.92 -10.52
N ALA A 303 -5.83 14.41 -11.30
CA ALA A 303 -5.85 14.13 -12.73
C ALA A 303 -5.57 15.38 -13.54
N LEU A 304 -4.96 15.12 -14.68
CA LEU A 304 -4.54 16.12 -15.64
C LEU A 304 -5.52 16.14 -16.80
N ASN A 305 -5.65 17.30 -17.44
CA ASN A 305 -6.51 17.43 -18.60
C ASN A 305 -5.88 16.78 -19.84
N PHE A 306 -6.70 16.53 -20.87
CA PHE A 306 -6.24 15.92 -22.13
C PHE A 306 -5.06 16.64 -22.82
N ARG A 307 -4.88 17.95 -22.59
CA ARG A 307 -3.75 18.70 -23.15
C ARG A 307 -2.44 18.31 -22.46
N ALA A 308 -2.49 18.10 -21.14
CA ALA A 308 -1.34 17.65 -20.36
C ALA A 308 -0.83 16.30 -20.88
N GLU A 309 -1.72 15.36 -21.19
CA GLU A 309 -1.36 14.07 -21.77
C GLU A 309 -0.68 14.23 -23.13
N ALA A 310 -1.23 15.10 -24.00
CA ALA A 310 -0.66 15.36 -25.33
C ALA A 310 0.75 15.99 -25.27
N GLU A 311 1.02 16.80 -24.25
CA GLU A 311 2.32 17.44 -24.03
C GLU A 311 3.27 16.62 -23.13
N GLY A 312 2.87 15.41 -22.71
CA GLY A 312 3.70 14.55 -21.86
C GLY A 312 3.91 15.09 -20.44
N ILE A 313 3.00 15.93 -19.96
CA ILE A 313 3.01 16.45 -18.58
C ILE A 313 2.54 15.33 -17.64
N THR A 314 3.29 15.13 -16.56
CA THR A 314 3.01 14.05 -15.59
C THR A 314 2.55 14.59 -14.25
N THR A 315 1.82 13.75 -13.50
CA THR A 315 1.38 14.11 -12.14
C THR A 315 2.58 14.35 -11.21
N ASP A 316 3.68 13.63 -11.40
CA ASP A 316 4.92 13.84 -10.65
C ASP A 316 5.52 15.24 -10.89
N GLN A 317 5.40 15.80 -12.11
CA GLN A 317 5.80 17.20 -12.38
C GLN A 317 4.89 18.20 -11.66
N VAL A 318 3.58 17.96 -11.64
CA VAL A 318 2.63 18.79 -10.89
C VAL A 318 2.92 18.76 -9.39
N ILE A 319 3.20 17.58 -8.82
CA ILE A 319 3.55 17.44 -7.39
C ILE A 319 4.84 18.19 -7.08
N LYS A 320 5.86 18.09 -7.94
CA LYS A 320 7.10 18.84 -7.79
C LYS A 320 6.86 20.35 -7.73
N GLU A 321 6.01 20.86 -8.61
CA GLU A 321 5.65 22.28 -8.66
C GLU A 321 4.81 22.73 -7.45
N LEU A 322 3.94 21.85 -6.93
CA LEU A 322 3.20 22.12 -5.69
C LEU A 322 4.16 22.26 -4.50
N LEU A 323 5.13 21.35 -4.38
CA LEU A 323 6.12 21.37 -3.30
C LEU A 323 7.07 22.59 -3.38
N SER A 324 7.34 23.12 -4.58
CA SER A 324 8.15 24.33 -4.75
C SER A 324 7.37 25.62 -4.44
N THR A 325 6.07 25.63 -4.78
CA THR A 325 5.22 26.81 -4.68
C THR A 325 4.65 27.01 -3.28
N VAL A 326 4.24 25.92 -2.62
CA VAL A 326 3.60 25.97 -1.30
C VAL A 326 4.68 25.94 -0.21
N LYS A 327 4.70 26.96 0.65
CA LYS A 327 5.53 27.05 1.86
C LYS A 327 4.64 27.02 3.08
#